data_AF-A0A932VBG6-F1
#
_entry.id   AF-A0A932VBG6-F1
#
_cell.length_a   1.000
_cell.length_b   1.000
_cell.length_c   1.000
_cell.angle_alpha   90.00
_cell.angle_beta   90.00
_cell.angle_gamma   90.00
#
_symmetry.space_group_name_H-M   'P 1'
#
loop_
_entity.id
_entity.type
_entity.pdbx_description
1 polymer ?
#
loop_
_entity_poly.entity_id
_entity_poly.type
_entity_poly.pdbx_seq_one_letter_code
_entity_poly.pdbx_strand_id
1 'polypeptide(L)' 'EYAMIKAAAEKGWIDEKTVMMETLLSIRRAGADMILTYFAKEAARILKDIPS' A
#
# COMPACT_ATOMS: atom_id res chain seq x y z
N GLU A 1 3.67 -1.87 -10.16
CA GLU A 1 2.72 -2.20 -9.07
C GLU A 1 1.64 -1.13 -8.91
N TYR A 2 1.99 0.12 -8.67
CA TYR A 2 1.03 1.23 -8.49
C TYR A 2 -0.07 1.31 -9.56
N ALA A 3 0.30 1.42 -10.84
CA ALA A 3 -0.69 1.54 -11.93
C ALA A 3 -1.59 0.30 -12.07
N MET A 4 -1.08 -0.88 -11.77
CA MET A 4 -1.85 -2.14 -11.83
C MET A 4 -2.86 -2.21 -10.68
N ILE A 5 -2.45 -1.85 -9.46
CA ILE A 5 -3.33 -1.79 -8.29
C ILE A 5 -4.42 -0.74 -8.50
N LYS A 6 -4.06 0.47 -8.97
CA LYS A 6 -5.02 1.53 -9.30
C LYS A 6 -6.02 1.08 -10.36
N ALA A 7 -5.57 0.49 -11.47
CA ALA A 7 -6.46 0.02 -12.54
C ALA A 7 -7.39 -1.12 -12.09
N ALA A 8 -6.91 -2.03 -11.25
CA ALA A 8 -7.74 -3.10 -10.70
C ALA A 8 -8.77 -2.57 -9.68
N ALA A 9 -8.39 -1.58 -8.87
CA ALA A 9 -9.29 -0.91 -7.94
C ALA A 9 -10.36 -0.07 -8.66
N GLU A 10 -10.00 0.65 -9.74
CA GLU A 10 -10.94 1.40 -10.57
C GLU A 10 -12.01 0.49 -11.19
N LYS A 11 -11.66 -0.77 -11.47
CA LYS A 11 -12.60 -1.80 -11.95
C LYS A 11 -13.38 -2.49 -10.82
N GLY A 12 -13.14 -2.12 -9.56
CA GLY A 12 -13.73 -2.74 -8.38
C GLY A 12 -13.28 -4.18 -8.13
N TRP A 13 -12.19 -4.62 -8.75
CA TRP A 13 -11.69 -6.00 -8.61
C TRP A 13 -10.98 -6.23 -7.29
N ILE A 14 -10.43 -5.17 -6.69
CA ILE A 14 -9.71 -5.21 -5.42
C ILE A 14 -10.02 -3.97 -4.59
N ASP A 15 -9.88 -4.09 -3.27
CA ASP A 15 -9.77 -2.94 -2.40
C ASP A 15 -8.35 -2.38 -2.46
N GLU A 16 -8.23 -1.15 -2.97
CA GLU A 16 -6.93 -0.55 -3.24
C GLU A 16 -6.07 -0.41 -1.99
N LYS A 17 -6.66 0.09 -0.89
CA LYS A 17 -5.95 0.39 0.35
C LYS A 17 -5.42 -0.88 1.01
N THR A 18 -6.25 -1.92 1.06
CA THR A 18 -5.91 -3.22 1.62
C THR A 18 -4.75 -3.84 0.83
N VAL A 19 -4.88 -3.96 -0.49
CA VAL A 19 -3.84 -4.59 -1.34
C VAL A 19 -2.55 -3.78 -1.33
N MET A 20 -2.63 -2.45 -1.35
CA MET A 20 -1.46 -1.58 -1.21
C MET A 20 -0.74 -1.86 0.11
N MET A 21 -1.45 -1.86 1.25
CA MET A 21 -0.84 -2.06 2.55
C MET A 21 -0.26 -3.48 2.71
N GLU A 22 -0.95 -4.51 2.21
CA GLU A 22 -0.43 -5.89 2.20
C GLU A 22 0.85 -6.03 1.39
N THR A 23 0.93 -5.35 0.24
CA THR A 23 2.14 -5.31 -0.60
C THR A 23 3.30 -4.68 0.17
N LEU A 24 3.08 -3.52 0.80
CA LEU A 24 4.11 -2.83 1.59
C LEU A 24 4.56 -3.65 2.80
N LEU A 25 3.62 -4.30 3.50
CA LEU A 25 3.92 -5.20 4.61
C LEU A 25 4.73 -6.41 4.16
N SER A 26 4.44 -6.96 3.00
CA SER A 26 5.19 -8.09 2.42
C SER A 26 6.63 -7.70 2.11
N ILE A 27 6.85 -6.52 1.54
CA ILE A 27 8.21 -5.98 1.28
C ILE A 27 8.96 -5.77 2.60
N ARG A 28 8.30 -5.19 3.63
CA ARG A 28 8.90 -5.02 4.96
C ARG A 28 9.27 -6.36 5.61
N ARG A 29 8.44 -7.40 5.45
CA ARG A 29 8.70 -8.76 5.93
C ARG A 29 9.84 -9.46 5.20
N ALA A 30 10.09 -9.10 3.93
CA ALA A 30 11.24 -9.58 3.18
C ALA A 30 12.58 -8.98 3.66
N GLY A 31 12.56 -8.11 4.68
CA GLY A 31 13.75 -7.56 5.31
C GLY A 31 14.12 -6.15 4.84
N ALA A 32 13.27 -5.48 4.07
CA ALA A 32 13.52 -4.10 3.69
C ALA A 32 13.37 -3.14 4.89
N ASP A 33 14.41 -2.38 5.19
CA ASP A 33 14.37 -1.32 6.22
C ASP A 33 13.69 -0.05 5.73
N MET A 34 13.72 0.22 4.40
CA MET A 34 13.10 1.38 3.77
C MET A 34 12.44 1.00 2.44
N ILE A 35 11.26 1.57 2.17
CA ILE A 35 10.48 1.33 0.94
C ILE A 35 10.22 2.68 0.26
N LEU A 36 10.78 2.88 -0.93
CA LEU A 36 10.51 4.03 -1.79
C LEU A 36 9.41 3.67 -2.79
N THR A 37 8.25 4.34 -2.71
CA THR A 37 7.08 4.00 -3.52
C THR A 37 6.18 5.22 -3.74
N TYR A 38 5.46 5.25 -4.85
CA TYR A 38 4.43 6.26 -5.13
C TYR A 38 3.25 6.20 -4.15
N PHE A 39 3.07 5.08 -3.47
CA PHE A 39 2.07 4.91 -2.41
C PHE A 39 2.48 5.54 -1.08
N ALA A 40 3.70 6.07 -0.94
CA ALA A 40 4.25 6.49 0.36
C ALA A 40 3.36 7.50 1.08
N LYS A 41 2.81 8.48 0.34
CA LYS A 41 1.92 9.51 0.91
C LYS A 41 0.60 8.93 1.41
N GLU A 42 0.07 7.93 0.72
CA GLU A 42 -1.22 7.31 1.00
C GLU A 42 -1.08 6.34 2.18
N ALA A 43 -0.04 5.51 2.17
CA ALA A 43 0.34 4.66 3.29
C ALA A 43 0.61 5.45 4.58
N ALA A 44 1.33 6.58 4.48
CA ALA A 44 1.61 7.43 5.63
C ALA A 44 0.35 8.00 6.30
N ARG A 45 -0.69 8.32 5.51
CA ARG A 45 -1.98 8.77 6.07
C ARG A 45 -2.67 7.65 6.83
N ILE A 46 -2.77 6.46 6.21
CA ILE A 46 -3.40 5.29 6.83
C ILE A 46 -2.72 4.96 8.16
N LEU A 47 -1.39 4.91 8.17
CA LEU A 47 -0.62 4.59 9.39
C LEU A 47 -0.78 5.63 10.49
N LYS A 48 -1.01 6.90 10.14
CA LYS A 48 -1.25 7.98 11.12
C LYS A 48 -2.64 7.90 11.75
N ASP A 49 -3.61 7.37 11.02
CA ASP A 49 -5.00 7.27 11.47
C ASP A 49 -5.28 6.01 12.32
N ILE A 50 -4.29 5.13 12.51
CA ILE A 50 -4.39 3.99 13.43
C ILE A 50 -4.31 4.53 14.87
N PRO A 51 -5.35 4.34 15.71
CA PRO A 51 -5.31 4.75 17.11
C PRO A 51 -4.16 4.06 17.85
N SER A 52 -3.38 4.85 18.59
CA SER A 52 -2.25 4.39 19.41
C SER A 52 -2.69 3.57 20.62
#